data_AF-A0A833L0D2-F1
#
_entry.id   AF-A0A833L0D2-F1
#
_cell.length_a   1.000
_cell.length_b   1.000
_cell.length_c   1.000
_cell.angle_alpha   90.00
_cell.angle_beta   90.00
_cell.angle_gamma   90.00
#
_symmetry.space_group_name_H-M   'P 1'
#
loop_
_entity.id
_entity.type
_entity.pdbx_description
1 polymer ?
#
loop_
_entity_poly.entity_id
_entity_poly.type
_entity_poly.pdbx_seq_one_letter_code
_entity_poly.pdbx_strand_id
1 'polypeptide(L)'
;MKKYAWCFFLVLVLALVHLFIVTSSVGLKYNAASLKIKYGKLYAESRRLNYFVAKKENLSRIDSMAVSKLGMVYPEKIDYIVIGTKETE
;
A
#
# COMPACT_ATOMS: atom_id res chain seq x y z
N MET A 1 -50.82 13.97 -32.09
CA MET A 1 -50.27 12.70 -31.54
C MET A 1 -48.77 12.52 -31.79
N LYS A 2 -48.25 12.64 -33.03
CA LYS A 2 -46.81 12.48 -33.33
C LYS A 2 -45.85 13.40 -32.55
N LYS A 3 -46.24 14.65 -32.27
CA LYS A 3 -45.41 15.61 -31.50
C LYS A 3 -45.21 15.20 -30.03
N TYR A 4 -46.22 14.58 -29.41
CA TYR A 4 -46.13 14.10 -28.03
C TYR A 4 -45.29 12.82 -27.91
N ALA A 5 -45.34 11.95 -28.92
CA ALA A 5 -44.47 10.77 -29.01
C ALA A 5 -42.98 11.16 -29.10
N TRP A 6 -42.67 12.26 -29.81
CA TRP A 6 -41.31 12.79 -29.89
C TRP A 6 -40.81 13.32 -28.54
N CYS A 7 -41.62 14.09 -27.82
CA CYS A 7 -41.28 14.53 -26.46
C CYS A 7 -41.05 13.35 -25.52
N PHE A 8 -41.89 12.31 -25.60
CA PHE A 8 -41.74 11.12 -24.76
C PHE A 8 -40.45 10.36 -25.05
N PHE A 9 -40.09 10.24 -26.34
CA PHE A 9 -38.83 9.63 -26.76
C PHE A 9 -37.61 10.41 -26.23
N LEU A 10 -37.65 11.74 -26.29
CA LEU A 10 -36.60 12.62 -25.75
C LEU A 10 -36.40 12.43 -24.24
N VAL A 11 -37.48 12.35 -23.47
CA VAL A 11 -37.42 12.10 -22.02
C VAL A 11 -36.82 10.73 -21.72
N LEU A 12 -37.16 9.71 -22.51
CA LEU A 12 -36.66 8.35 -22.33
C LEU A 12 -35.14 8.27 -22.59
N VAL A 13 -34.66 8.94 -23.64
CA VAL A 13 -33.22 9.06 -23.91
C VAL A 13 -32.51 9.82 -22.78
N LEU A 14 -33.10 10.91 -22.27
CA LEU A 14 -32.53 11.66 -21.16
C LEU A 14 -32.40 10.81 -19.89
N ALA A 15 -33.42 9.99 -19.59
CA ALA A 15 -33.41 9.10 -18.44
C ALA A 15 -32.32 8.02 -18.54
N LEU A 16 -32.12 7.44 -19.74
CA LEU A 16 -31.04 6.47 -19.98
C LEU A 16 -29.65 7.11 -19.81
N VAL A 17 -29.45 8.31 -20.35
CA VAL A 17 -28.19 9.05 -20.20
C VAL A 17 -27.93 9.37 -18.73
N HIS A 18 -28.95 9.83 -18.00
CA HIS A 18 -28.84 10.10 -16.57
C HIS A 18 -28.44 8.84 -15.78
N LEU A 19 -29.09 7.70 -16.06
CA LEU A 19 -28.77 6.43 -15.42
C LEU A 19 -27.32 6.00 -15.70
N PHE A 20 -26.86 6.15 -16.94
CA PHE A 20 -25.49 5.84 -17.34
C PHE A 20 -24.47 6.69 -16.57
N ILE A 21 -24.67 8.01 -16.52
CA ILE A 21 -23.78 8.94 -15.82
C ILE A 21 -23.69 8.61 -14.32
N VAL A 22 -24.84 8.36 -13.68
CA VAL A 22 -24.87 8.02 -12.25
C VAL A 22 -24.10 6.73 -11.99
N THR A 23 -24.36 5.69 -12.79
CA THR A 23 -23.70 4.38 -12.64
C THR A 23 -22.19 4.47 -12.84
N SER A 24 -21.74 5.20 -13.88
CA SER A 24 -20.32 5.46 -14.10
C SER A 24 -19.68 6.25 -12.95
N SER A 25 -20.37 7.25 -12.42
CA SER A 25 -19.86 8.05 -11.29
C SER A 25 -19.63 7.20 -10.04
N VAL A 26 -20.52 6.23 -9.78
CA VAL A 26 -20.40 5.31 -8.65
C VAL A 26 -19.22 4.37 -8.86
N GLY A 27 -19.08 3.78 -10.06
CA GLY A 27 -17.93 2.94 -10.41
C GLY A 27 -16.59 3.68 -10.27
N LEU A 28 -16.53 4.93 -10.72
CA LEU A 28 -15.36 5.80 -10.56
C LEU A 28 -15.00 6.05 -9.09
N LYS A 29 -16.00 6.29 -8.22
CA LYS A 29 -15.78 6.47 -6.77
C LYS A 29 -15.21 5.20 -6.12
N TYR A 30 -15.74 4.03 -6.45
CA TYR A 30 -15.23 2.75 -5.93
C TYR A 30 -13.80 2.50 -6.41
N ASN A 31 -13.52 2.73 -7.69
CA ASN A 31 -12.18 2.57 -8.25
C ASN A 31 -11.17 3.53 -7.60
N ALA A 32 -11.55 4.79 -7.39
CA ALA A 32 -10.71 5.77 -6.70
C ALA A 32 -10.43 5.37 -5.25
N ALA A 33 -11.42 4.87 -4.52
CA ALA A 33 -11.24 4.39 -3.15
C ALA A 33 -10.30 3.17 -3.11
N SER A 34 -10.50 2.20 -4.01
CA SER A 34 -9.62 1.03 -4.14
C SER A 34 -8.18 1.45 -4.45
N LEU A 35 -8.01 2.42 -5.35
CA LEU A 35 -6.69 2.92 -5.75
C LEU A 35 -6.00 3.65 -4.59
N LYS A 36 -6.74 4.44 -3.80
CA LYS A 36 -6.25 5.09 -2.59
C LYS A 36 -5.77 4.07 -1.55
N ILE A 37 -6.52 2.98 -1.36
CA ILE A 37 -6.13 1.89 -0.45
C ILE A 37 -4.86 1.21 -0.94
N LYS A 38 -4.77 0.87 -2.22
CA LYS A 38 -3.55 0.27 -2.81
C LYS A 38 -2.35 1.19 -2.65
N TYR A 39 -2.51 2.48 -2.95
CA TYR A 39 -1.46 3.47 -2.77
C TYR A 39 -0.98 3.54 -1.32
N GLY A 40 -1.89 3.57 -0.34
CA GLY A 40 -1.54 3.57 1.07
C GLY A 40 -0.72 2.33 1.49
N LYS A 41 -1.07 1.14 0.97
CA LYS A 41 -0.30 -0.09 1.21
C LYS A 41 1.11 0.00 0.62
N LEU A 42 1.24 0.39 -0.64
CA LEU A 42 2.55 0.54 -1.28
C LEU A 42 3.42 1.58 -0.57
N TYR A 43 2.84 2.70 -0.13
CA TYR A 43 3.55 3.73 0.61
C TYR A 43 4.08 3.21 1.95
N ALA A 44 3.25 2.49 2.71
CA ALA A 44 3.65 1.88 3.97
C ALA A 44 4.75 0.83 3.79
N GLU A 45 4.65 0.01 2.75
CA GLU A 45 5.65 -1.00 2.40
C GLU A 45 6.99 -0.37 1.98
N SER A 46 6.95 0.67 1.14
CA SER A 46 8.14 1.45 0.78
C SER A 46 8.80 2.06 2.01
N ARG A 47 8.02 2.64 2.92
CA ARG A 47 8.55 3.21 4.17
C ARG A 47 9.19 2.15 5.07
N ARG A 48 8.57 0.98 5.17
CA ARG A 48 9.12 -0.16 5.92
C ARG A 48 10.44 -0.64 5.30
N LEU A 49 10.51 -0.75 3.98
CA LEU A 49 11.72 -1.14 3.27
C LEU A 49 12.85 -0.11 3.46
N ASN A 50 12.54 1.18 3.32
CA ASN A 50 13.50 2.26 3.58
C ASN A 50 14.02 2.23 5.02
N TYR A 51 13.17 1.94 5.99
CA TYR A 51 13.60 1.75 7.38
C TYR A 51 14.57 0.57 7.52
N PHE A 52 14.29 -0.58 6.88
CA PHE A 52 15.21 -1.72 6.92
C PHE A 52 16.55 -1.43 6.24
N VAL A 53 16.53 -0.74 5.10
CA VAL A 53 17.76 -0.31 4.41
C VAL A 53 18.56 0.62 5.32
N ALA A 54 17.94 1.67 5.87
CA ALA A 54 18.60 2.59 6.78
C ALA A 54 19.14 1.87 8.03
N LYS A 55 18.40 0.92 8.59
CA LYS A 55 18.87 0.10 9.72
C LYS A 55 20.09 -0.73 9.34
N LYS A 56 20.09 -1.36 8.16
CA LYS A 56 21.21 -2.17 7.65
C LYS A 56 22.44 -1.31 7.39
N GLU A 57 22.28 -0.15 6.74
CA GLU A 57 23.36 0.80 6.51
C GLU A 57 23.94 1.31 7.83
N ASN A 58 23.09 1.64 8.80
CA ASN A 58 23.54 2.12 10.10
C ASN A 58 24.28 1.02 10.87
N LEU A 59 23.79 -0.23 10.84
CA LEU A 59 24.50 -1.39 11.40
C LEU A 59 25.87 -1.58 10.75
N SER A 60 25.95 -1.53 9.41
CA SER A 60 27.21 -1.64 8.68
C SER A 60 28.18 -0.52 9.06
N ARG A 61 27.68 0.70 9.26
CA ARG A 61 28.48 1.83 9.72
C ARG A 61 28.99 1.64 11.15
N ILE A 62 28.13 1.17 12.06
CA ILE A 62 28.51 0.83 13.44
C ILE A 62 29.60 -0.24 13.44
N ASP A 63 29.46 -1.30 12.64
CA ASP A 63 30.45 -2.36 12.50
C ASP A 63 31.80 -1.82 12.04
N SER A 64 31.80 -1.01 10.98
CA SER A 64 33.03 -0.39 10.46
C SER A 64 33.71 0.49 11.51
N MET A 65 32.94 1.21 12.32
CA MET A 65 33.47 2.04 13.40
C MET A 65 33.99 1.21 14.57
N ALA A 66 33.31 0.12 14.93
CA ALA A 66 33.74 -0.78 15.98
C ALA A 66 35.08 -1.44 15.64
N VAL A 67 35.23 -1.93 14.40
CA VAL A 67 36.49 -2.52 13.94
C VAL A 67 37.59 -1.46 13.86
N SER A 68 37.33 -0.31 13.22
CA SER A 68 38.37 0.70 12.95
C SER A 68 38.77 1.57 14.14
N LYS A 69 37.83 1.96 15.01
CA LYS A 69 38.10 2.87 16.13
C LYS A 69 38.24 2.16 17.47
N LEU A 70 37.58 1.02 17.65
CA LEU A 70 37.59 0.29 18.93
C LEU A 70 38.44 -0.98 18.88
N GLY A 71 39.03 -1.31 17.72
CA GLY A 71 39.84 -2.52 17.55
C GLY A 71 39.05 -3.80 17.82
N MET A 72 37.74 -3.76 17.62
CA MET A 72 36.86 -4.88 17.96
C MET A 72 37.12 -6.04 17.00
N VAL A 73 37.41 -7.23 17.55
CA VAL A 73 37.60 -8.47 16.77
C VAL A 73 36.30 -9.25 16.78
N TYR A 74 35.79 -9.57 15.59
CA TYR A 74 34.57 -10.36 15.45
C TYR A 74 34.84 -11.80 15.90
N PRO A 75 34.04 -12.37 16.82
CA PRO A 75 34.22 -13.74 17.26
C PRO A 75 33.90 -14.72 16.12
N GLU A 76 34.68 -15.80 16.00
CA GLU A 76 34.48 -16.84 14.96
C GLU A 76 33.18 -17.63 15.12
N LYS A 77 32.61 -17.67 16.34
CA LYS A 77 31.36 -18.36 16.66
C LYS A 77 30.46 -17.48 17.50
N ILE A 78 29.20 -17.38 17.08
CA ILE A 78 28.13 -16.70 17.82
C ILE A 78 27.05 -17.74 18.09
N ASP A 79 26.95 -18.19 19.34
CA ASP A 79 25.84 -19.05 19.78
C ASP A 79 24.68 -18.17 20.22
N TYR A 80 23.60 -18.19 19.44
CA TYR A 80 22.36 -17.49 19.78
C TYR A 80 21.53 -18.39 20.70
N ILE A 81 21.37 -17.97 21.95
CA ILE A 81 20.43 -18.60 22.87
C ILE A 81 19.02 -18.19 22.43
N VAL A 82 18.36 -19.05 21.66
CA VAL A 82 16.93 -18.89 21.33
C VAL A 82 16.14 -19.30 22.56
N ILE A 83 15.66 -18.32 23.32
CA ILE A 83 14.70 -18.56 24.40
C ILE A 83 13.39 -18.99 23.72
N GLY A 84 13.15 -20.29 23.68
CA GLY A 84 11.94 -20.87 23.13
C GLY A 84 10.74 -20.40 23.95
N THR A 85 9.96 -19.47 23.41
CA THR A 85 8.61 -19.20 23.88
C THR A 85 7.82 -20.49 23.63
N LYS A 86 7.60 -21.28 24.69
CA LYS A 86 6.60 -22.35 24.65
C LYS A 86 5.25 -21.68 24.45
N GLU A 87 4.72 -21.73 23.24
CA GLU A 87 3.27 -21.64 23.02
C GLU A 87 2.67 -22.93 23.55
N THR A 88 2.24 -22.88 24.81
CA THR A 88 1.29 -23.84 25.38
C THR A 88 -0.12 -23.44 24.96
N GLU A 89 -0.81 -24.43 24.40
CA GLU A 89 -2.26 -24.56 24.09
C GLU A 89 -2.84 -23.79 22.90
#